data_AF-A0A817ZGH4-F1
#
_entry.id   AF-A0A817ZGH4-F1
#
_cell.length_a   1.000
_cell.length_b   1.000
_cell.length_c   1.000
_cell.angle_alpha   90.00
_cell.angle_beta   90.00
_cell.angle_gamma   90.00
#
_symmetry.space_group_name_H-M   'P 1'
#
loop_
_entity.id
_entity.type
_entity.pdbx_description
1 polymer ?
#
loop_
_entity_poly.entity_id
_entity_poly.type
_entity_poly.pdbx_seq_one_letter_code
_entity_poly.pdbx_strand_id
1 'polypeptide(L)'
;MNSKECLLIFFLCCVTFEFVHVRSVSEAEKEEQRHQINADPILIEVNWTAHDYDLHTIPSLQIVTNPLVSRQFSPVSNEIFANLKQLNAEYARYAVWFPYPKLAVAELDPPSGFHQCNNVGENYSIHLSCEQGGGVISQIDFASFGTAVGGCGAMKQGTCHAANSSDIIQRACVGQQKCSVTASADLFGDPCINVPKRLLVQIQCNPPQNNTYWNFTYMDPMLEDFLQATDGHSRIVSFSTQPTWLFEQDTPHIYPDNATYVDWGYPVGTKFVDDTMQALGDYYGRLFAWYTRAGFIDEYGLKHNSGYEYNWDYTEIFNEVEGEHQMTVEYYTRAYDAVIQGIRRHTNNYDMKYVGMALENHNEFNWYRYFLNHSNHASDIPLDMISYHFYAIGSSRIDPPSWESFFTQLDTFTFEVEQIEEIRKILSPETRTTIDELGVILPDDNNPNAPLFPLVYWNAAAALYAYAWGKISRQGINVVGHSQLVGYPNLPNLQLQPQYPSVALLNWTTGEGTAKYWTSKLLIDTVDIENDQAVVTQTTDIGNQNIYSQGFVGKNNRRWILIINKRYANVDIFLPGCTGGRMQIINEASGFGPATEITLTLSRITLTPFAVAIVHMPATENIS
;
A
#
# COMPACT_ATOMS: atom_id res chain seq x y z
N MET A 1 -27.57 22.96 -72.58
CA MET A 1 -27.40 22.38 -71.23
C MET A 1 -28.66 22.73 -70.44
N ASN A 2 -29.57 21.76 -70.29
CA ASN A 2 -30.96 21.92 -69.80
C ASN A 2 -31.01 21.68 -68.27
N SER A 3 -31.59 22.59 -67.47
CA SER A 3 -33.02 22.68 -67.04
C SER A 3 -33.37 21.61 -65.98
N LYS A 4 -33.90 21.85 -64.76
CA LYS A 4 -35.02 22.72 -64.34
C LYS A 4 -35.16 22.74 -62.82
N GLU A 5 -35.76 23.83 -62.33
CA GLU A 5 -36.40 24.03 -61.02
C GLU A 5 -37.72 23.22 -60.86
N CYS A 6 -38.23 23.25 -59.62
CA CYS A 6 -39.65 23.35 -59.22
C CYS A 6 -40.40 22.05 -58.83
N LEU A 7 -40.83 21.94 -57.56
CA LEU A 7 -42.25 22.10 -57.22
C LEU A 7 -42.50 22.42 -55.74
N LEU A 8 -43.50 23.26 -55.55
CA LEU A 8 -44.05 23.92 -54.36
C LEU A 8 -45.31 23.15 -53.87
N ILE A 9 -45.82 23.48 -52.67
CA ILE A 9 -47.28 23.57 -52.28
C ILE A 9 -47.85 22.65 -51.16
N PHE A 10 -48.18 23.34 -50.05
CA PHE A 10 -49.38 23.32 -49.16
C PHE A 10 -49.73 22.17 -48.18
N PHE A 11 -49.62 22.52 -46.88
CA PHE A 11 -50.70 22.69 -45.88
C PHE A 11 -51.96 21.79 -45.89
N LEU A 12 -52.17 21.13 -44.73
CA LEU A 12 -53.34 21.19 -43.82
C LEU A 12 -54.03 19.82 -43.47
N CYS A 13 -54.18 19.63 -42.15
CA CYS A 13 -55.21 18.92 -41.38
C CYS A 13 -55.12 17.40 -41.06
N CYS A 14 -54.88 17.15 -39.76
CA CYS A 14 -55.59 16.28 -38.80
C CYS A 14 -56.01 14.86 -39.21
N VAL A 15 -55.60 13.85 -38.43
CA VAL A 15 -56.41 13.18 -37.38
C VAL A 15 -55.49 12.29 -36.51
N THR A 16 -55.81 12.29 -35.22
CA THR A 16 -55.28 11.63 -34.01
C THR A 16 -54.85 10.17 -34.10
N PHE A 17 -53.76 9.82 -33.38
CA PHE A 17 -53.65 8.59 -32.58
C PHE A 17 -52.76 8.85 -31.36
N GLU A 18 -53.36 8.78 -30.16
CA GLU A 18 -52.65 8.63 -28.88
C GLU A 18 -51.91 7.28 -28.86
N PHE A 19 -50.73 7.20 -28.25
CA PHE A 19 -50.35 6.11 -27.32
C PHE A 19 -49.05 6.49 -26.57
N VAL A 20 -49.20 6.70 -25.26
CA VAL A 20 -48.25 6.47 -24.15
C VAL A 20 -46.95 7.28 -24.12
N HIS A 21 -46.96 8.35 -23.33
CA HIS A 21 -45.76 8.90 -22.68
C HIS A 21 -45.28 7.91 -21.60
N VAL A 22 -44.13 7.29 -21.80
CA VAL A 22 -43.31 6.76 -20.70
C VAL A 22 -42.62 7.96 -20.05
N ARG A 23 -43.09 8.37 -18.87
CA ARG A 23 -42.38 9.34 -18.03
C ARG A 23 -41.05 8.72 -17.59
N SER A 24 -39.95 9.44 -17.83
CA SER A 24 -38.66 9.13 -17.21
C SER A 24 -38.78 9.32 -15.70
N VAL A 25 -38.57 8.23 -14.97
CA VAL A 25 -38.44 8.19 -13.51
C VAL A 25 -37.18 8.99 -13.13
N SER A 26 -37.32 9.95 -12.23
CA SER A 26 -36.21 10.80 -11.77
C SER A 26 -35.20 9.97 -10.96
N GLU A 27 -33.92 10.38 -10.88
CA GLU A 27 -32.91 9.70 -10.05
C GLU A 27 -33.31 9.62 -8.57
N ALA A 28 -34.10 10.58 -8.07
CA ALA A 28 -34.67 10.56 -6.72
C ALA A 28 -35.67 9.39 -6.50
N GLU A 29 -36.43 9.00 -7.54
CA GLU A 29 -37.35 7.84 -7.46
C GLU A 29 -36.62 6.49 -7.59
N LYS A 30 -35.36 6.46 -8.08
CA LYS A 30 -34.51 5.26 -8.02
C LYS A 30 -33.90 5.05 -6.63
N GLU A 31 -33.66 6.13 -5.89
CA GLU A 31 -33.15 6.10 -4.51
C GLU A 31 -34.17 5.49 -3.53
N GLU A 32 -35.46 5.70 -3.78
CA GLU A 32 -36.58 5.22 -2.95
C GLU A 32 -36.93 3.73 -3.16
N GLN A 33 -36.32 3.06 -4.15
CA GLN A 33 -36.64 1.67 -4.53
C GLN A 33 -35.56 0.63 -4.20
N ARG A 34 -34.69 0.88 -3.21
CA ARG A 34 -33.88 -0.21 -2.66
C ARG A 34 -34.73 -1.05 -1.69
N HIS A 35 -34.91 -2.32 -2.04
CA HIS A 35 -35.75 -3.26 -1.32
C HIS A 35 -35.31 -3.35 0.15
N GLN A 36 -36.26 -3.22 1.07
CA GLN A 36 -36.04 -3.47 2.49
C GLN A 36 -35.92 -4.98 2.72
N ILE A 37 -34.86 -5.43 3.40
CA ILE A 37 -34.59 -6.87 3.50
C ILE A 37 -35.33 -7.56 4.65
N ASN A 38 -35.69 -6.81 5.70
CA ASN A 38 -36.36 -7.32 6.89
C ASN A 38 -37.76 -6.75 7.05
N ALA A 39 -38.74 -7.63 7.34
CA ALA A 39 -40.13 -7.23 7.57
C ALA A 39 -40.32 -6.50 8.91
N ASP A 40 -39.65 -6.97 9.96
CA ASP A 40 -39.62 -6.34 11.28
C ASP A 40 -38.22 -5.76 11.55
N PRO A 41 -38.12 -4.57 12.19
CA PRO A 41 -36.83 -3.99 12.55
C PRO A 41 -36.00 -4.93 13.42
N ILE A 42 -34.70 -5.06 13.11
CA ILE A 42 -33.76 -5.82 13.92
C ILE A 42 -33.53 -5.08 15.24
N LEU A 43 -33.86 -5.72 16.36
CA LEU A 43 -33.62 -5.17 17.70
C LEU A 43 -32.14 -5.34 18.07
N ILE A 44 -31.50 -4.26 18.52
CA ILE A 44 -30.16 -4.27 19.13
C ILE A 44 -30.30 -3.98 20.63
N GLU A 45 -29.96 -4.95 21.47
CA GLU A 45 -29.96 -4.81 22.92
C GLU A 45 -28.51 -4.71 23.44
N VAL A 46 -28.21 -3.65 24.19
CA VAL A 46 -26.90 -3.45 24.80
C VAL A 46 -27.01 -3.49 26.32
N ASN A 47 -26.27 -4.40 26.94
CA ASN A 47 -26.12 -4.43 28.39
C ASN A 47 -24.92 -3.59 28.82
N TRP A 48 -25.16 -2.30 29.07
CA TRP A 48 -24.14 -1.31 29.45
C TRP A 48 -23.34 -1.63 30.73
N THR A 49 -23.77 -2.63 31.50
CA THR A 49 -23.10 -3.05 32.75
C THR A 49 -22.37 -4.39 32.64
N ALA A 50 -22.60 -5.14 31.57
CA ALA A 50 -21.95 -6.43 31.34
C ALA A 50 -20.76 -6.24 30.38
N HIS A 51 -19.56 -6.41 30.92
CA HIS A 51 -18.30 -6.43 30.16
C HIS A 51 -18.28 -7.60 29.16
N ASP A 52 -17.76 -7.35 27.95
CA ASP A 52 -17.48 -8.36 26.92
C ASP A 52 -15.97 -8.58 26.78
N TYR A 53 -15.22 -7.53 26.42
CA TYR A 53 -13.75 -7.55 26.34
C TYR A 53 -13.15 -6.15 26.46
N ASP A 54 -11.87 -6.09 26.82
CA ASP A 54 -11.11 -4.83 26.84
C ASP A 54 -10.67 -4.46 25.42
N LEU A 55 -11.03 -3.25 24.98
CA LEU A 55 -10.67 -2.78 23.66
C LEU A 55 -9.19 -2.38 23.66
N HIS A 56 -8.42 -2.97 22.74
CA HIS A 56 -6.98 -2.70 22.61
C HIS A 56 -6.50 -2.59 21.16
N THR A 57 -7.42 -2.75 20.19
CA THR A 57 -7.12 -2.81 18.76
C THR A 57 -7.20 -1.44 18.13
N ILE A 58 -6.07 -0.92 17.68
CA ILE A 58 -5.96 0.40 17.08
C ILE A 58 -6.36 0.33 15.60
N PRO A 59 -7.35 1.12 15.14
CA PRO A 59 -7.59 1.30 13.71
C PRO A 59 -6.45 2.14 13.12
N SER A 60 -5.87 1.68 12.01
CA SER A 60 -4.75 2.32 11.34
C SER A 60 -4.84 2.17 9.82
N LEU A 61 -3.78 2.50 9.10
CA LEU A 61 -3.71 2.39 7.65
C LEU A 61 -2.28 2.23 7.15
N GLN A 62 -2.17 1.91 5.87
CA GLN A 62 -0.91 1.93 5.16
C GLN A 62 -0.88 2.89 3.99
N ILE A 63 0.33 3.34 3.65
CA ILE A 63 0.69 4.07 2.43
C ILE A 63 1.82 3.30 1.75
N VAL A 64 1.58 2.87 0.51
CA VAL A 64 2.59 2.21 -0.31
C VAL A 64 3.24 3.22 -1.25
N THR A 65 4.56 3.11 -1.44
CA THR A 65 5.27 3.95 -2.40
C THR A 65 4.83 3.66 -3.83
N ASN A 66 4.42 4.71 -4.53
CA ASN A 66 4.06 4.71 -5.93
C ASN A 66 4.26 6.12 -6.51
N PRO A 67 4.22 6.29 -7.83
CA PRO A 67 4.33 7.61 -8.45
C PRO A 67 3.35 8.67 -7.93
N LEU A 68 2.12 8.31 -7.53
CA LEU A 68 1.14 9.29 -7.03
C LEU A 68 1.43 9.80 -5.61
N VAL A 69 2.26 9.14 -4.82
CA VAL A 69 2.71 9.71 -3.53
C VAL A 69 3.95 10.61 -3.68
N SER A 70 4.58 10.65 -4.86
CA SER A 70 5.77 11.48 -5.09
C SER A 70 5.43 12.91 -5.50
N ARG A 71 6.05 13.90 -4.83
CA ARG A 71 6.00 15.33 -5.22
C ARG A 71 6.43 15.57 -6.69
N GLN A 72 7.24 14.68 -7.26
CA GLN A 72 7.78 14.85 -8.61
C GLN A 72 6.81 14.42 -9.71
N PHE A 73 5.97 13.42 -9.46
CA PHE A 73 5.11 12.81 -10.48
C PHE A 73 3.62 13.09 -10.23
N SER A 74 3.26 13.40 -8.99
CA SER A 74 1.86 13.48 -8.57
C SER A 74 1.35 14.92 -8.52
N PRO A 75 0.21 15.22 -9.15
CA PRO A 75 -0.47 16.50 -8.98
C PRO A 75 -1.20 16.62 -7.63
N VAL A 76 -1.33 15.53 -6.86
CA VAL A 76 -2.13 15.47 -5.62
C VAL A 76 -1.35 14.99 -4.38
N SER A 77 -0.01 14.95 -4.47
CA SER A 77 0.85 14.52 -3.36
C SER A 77 0.63 15.35 -2.08
N ASN A 78 0.47 16.67 -2.21
CA ASN A 78 0.22 17.54 -1.06
C ASN A 78 -1.10 17.19 -0.36
N GLU A 79 -2.17 16.96 -1.12
CA GLU A 79 -3.48 16.58 -0.60
C GLU A 79 -3.41 15.19 0.06
N ILE A 80 -2.67 14.24 -0.52
CA ILE A 80 -2.47 12.90 0.07
C ILE A 80 -1.88 13.01 1.47
N PHE A 81 -0.77 13.74 1.64
CA PHE A 81 -0.12 13.86 2.95
C PHE A 81 -0.87 14.79 3.91
N ALA A 82 -1.62 15.77 3.42
CA ALA A 82 -2.54 16.56 4.24
C ALA A 82 -3.67 15.68 4.82
N ASN A 83 -4.23 14.77 4.03
CA ASN A 83 -5.22 13.80 4.48
C ASN A 83 -4.61 12.77 5.45
N LEU A 84 -3.39 12.27 5.18
CA LEU A 84 -2.68 11.40 6.13
C LEU A 84 -2.51 12.07 7.50
N LYS A 85 -2.11 13.35 7.51
CA LYS A 85 -1.99 14.13 8.74
C LYS A 85 -3.33 14.33 9.43
N GLN A 86 -4.41 14.55 8.67
CA GLN A 86 -5.76 14.73 9.22
C GLN A 86 -6.34 13.43 9.81
N LEU A 87 -5.91 12.26 9.32
CA LEU A 87 -6.31 10.97 9.89
C LEU A 87 -5.82 10.79 11.33
N ASN A 88 -4.67 11.37 11.68
CA ASN A 88 -4.14 11.34 13.05
C ASN A 88 -4.04 9.88 13.58
N ALA A 89 -3.57 8.97 12.70
CA ALA A 89 -3.52 7.55 12.97
C ALA A 89 -2.22 7.16 13.69
N GLU A 90 -2.35 6.36 14.75
CA GLU A 90 -1.22 5.64 15.34
C GLU A 90 -0.87 4.42 14.48
N TYR A 91 0.41 4.06 14.45
CA TYR A 91 0.96 2.91 13.72
C TYR A 91 0.73 2.96 12.20
N ALA A 92 0.58 4.15 11.61
CA ALA A 92 0.52 4.26 10.15
C ALA A 92 1.75 3.59 9.53
N ARG A 93 1.53 2.70 8.56
CA ARG A 93 2.59 1.93 7.88
C ARG A 93 3.02 2.61 6.59
N TYR A 94 4.30 2.93 6.47
CA TYR A 94 4.93 3.33 5.20
C TYR A 94 5.59 2.12 4.58
N ALA A 95 5.13 1.69 3.41
CA ALA A 95 5.60 0.49 2.75
C ALA A 95 6.25 0.81 1.41
N VAL A 96 7.52 0.44 1.29
CA VAL A 96 8.27 0.57 0.05
C VAL A 96 8.16 -0.73 -0.75
N TRP A 97 7.54 -0.67 -1.93
CA TRP A 97 7.13 -1.88 -2.67
C TRP A 97 7.80 -2.02 -4.04
N PHE A 98 8.02 -3.27 -4.48
CA PHE A 98 8.93 -3.62 -5.57
C PHE A 98 8.56 -3.15 -6.99
N PRO A 99 7.29 -2.93 -7.39
CA PRO A 99 6.99 -2.69 -8.80
C PRO A 99 7.54 -1.36 -9.30
N TYR A 100 8.04 -0.48 -8.43
CA TYR A 100 8.75 0.73 -8.83
C TYR A 100 10.19 0.71 -8.29
N PRO A 101 11.12 -0.06 -8.90
CA PRO A 101 12.46 -0.27 -8.35
C PRO A 101 13.23 1.02 -8.03
N LYS A 102 13.09 2.05 -8.89
CA LYS A 102 13.73 3.36 -8.69
C LYS A 102 13.15 4.19 -7.55
N LEU A 103 11.93 3.88 -7.11
CA LEU A 103 11.29 4.49 -5.95
C LEU A 103 11.50 3.64 -4.69
N ALA A 104 11.97 2.39 -4.85
CA ALA A 104 11.96 1.39 -3.79
C ALA A 104 13.34 0.98 -3.28
N VAL A 105 14.36 1.03 -4.13
CA VAL A 105 15.68 0.49 -3.84
C VAL A 105 16.73 1.58 -3.96
N ALA A 106 17.44 1.82 -2.86
CA ALA A 106 18.42 2.89 -2.78
C ALA A 106 19.71 2.56 -3.56
N GLU A 107 20.07 1.28 -3.68
CA GLU A 107 21.28 0.85 -4.41
C GLU A 107 20.90 -0.26 -5.40
N LEU A 108 20.43 0.13 -6.60
CA LEU A 108 19.97 -0.81 -7.63
C LEU A 108 21.11 -1.57 -8.30
N ASP A 109 22.30 -0.97 -8.40
CA ASP A 109 23.49 -1.57 -8.96
C ASP A 109 24.44 -2.02 -7.83
N PRO A 110 25.08 -3.19 -7.94
CA PRO A 110 25.97 -3.67 -6.89
C PRO A 110 27.20 -2.78 -6.74
N PRO A 111 27.74 -2.65 -5.52
CA PRO A 111 29.07 -2.13 -5.27
C PRO A 111 30.12 -2.83 -6.14
N SER A 112 30.90 -2.08 -6.92
CA SER A 112 31.77 -2.65 -7.98
C SER A 112 33.25 -2.38 -7.80
N GLY A 113 33.65 -1.74 -6.69
CA GLY A 113 35.04 -1.41 -6.42
C GLY A 113 35.63 -0.54 -7.54
N PHE A 114 36.76 -0.95 -8.11
CA PHE A 114 37.49 -0.17 -9.14
C PHE A 114 36.79 -0.03 -10.49
N HIS A 115 35.79 -0.87 -10.78
CA HIS A 115 35.03 -0.77 -12.02
C HIS A 115 33.96 0.31 -11.84
N GLN A 116 33.85 1.23 -12.79
CA GLN A 116 32.71 2.12 -12.87
C GLN A 116 31.88 1.73 -14.09
N CYS A 117 30.59 1.50 -13.87
CA CYS A 117 29.68 1.10 -14.93
C CYS A 117 28.41 1.93 -14.91
N ASN A 118 27.75 1.98 -16.06
CA ASN A 118 26.37 2.43 -16.15
C ASN A 118 25.69 1.70 -17.31
N ASN A 119 24.37 1.61 -17.27
CA ASN A 119 23.57 1.04 -18.34
C ASN A 119 22.26 1.81 -18.50
N VAL A 120 21.86 2.05 -19.75
CA VAL A 120 20.60 2.75 -20.06
C VAL A 120 19.94 2.15 -21.28
N GLY A 121 18.61 2.20 -21.33
CA GLY A 121 17.83 1.82 -22.50
C GLY A 121 17.96 2.80 -23.64
N GLU A 122 17.48 2.37 -24.81
CA GLU A 122 17.37 3.21 -25.99
C GLU A 122 16.58 4.50 -25.69
N ASN A 123 17.07 5.61 -26.23
CA ASN A 123 16.63 6.99 -26.04
C ASN A 123 16.92 7.63 -24.68
N TYR A 124 17.54 6.90 -23.73
CA TYR A 124 18.05 7.47 -22.49
C TYR A 124 19.53 7.85 -22.62
N SER A 125 20.00 8.74 -21.75
CA SER A 125 21.40 9.16 -21.72
C SER A 125 22.16 8.47 -20.60
N ILE A 126 23.27 7.85 -20.95
CA ILE A 126 24.20 7.27 -19.97
C ILE A 126 25.03 8.39 -19.36
N HIS A 127 25.21 8.35 -18.04
CA HIS A 127 26.02 9.32 -17.31
C HIS A 127 27.18 8.60 -16.61
N LEU A 128 28.41 8.97 -16.94
CA LEU A 128 29.64 8.40 -16.38
C LEU A 128 30.41 9.49 -15.64
N SER A 129 31.00 9.19 -14.48
CA SER A 129 31.65 10.21 -13.64
C SER A 129 32.83 9.66 -12.84
N CYS A 130 34.04 10.04 -13.19
CA CYS A 130 35.25 9.79 -12.39
C CYS A 130 35.58 10.98 -11.47
N GLU A 131 34.59 11.79 -11.10
CA GLU A 131 34.86 13.02 -10.34
C GLU A 131 35.30 12.76 -8.89
N GLN A 132 34.99 11.57 -8.35
CA GLN A 132 35.32 11.21 -6.98
C GLN A 132 36.85 11.20 -6.80
N GLY A 133 37.37 12.04 -5.91
CA GLY A 133 38.83 12.20 -5.76
C GLY A 133 39.52 12.95 -6.90
N GLY A 134 38.78 13.64 -7.77
CA GLY A 134 39.31 14.56 -8.80
C GLY A 134 39.88 13.86 -10.04
N GLY A 135 39.49 12.62 -10.30
CA GLY A 135 39.98 11.83 -11.43
C GLY A 135 39.33 12.16 -12.77
N VAL A 136 39.80 11.46 -13.81
CA VAL A 136 39.23 11.49 -15.16
C VAL A 136 39.01 10.07 -15.67
N ILE A 137 38.09 9.93 -16.63
CA ILE A 137 37.87 8.70 -17.38
C ILE A 137 39.14 8.44 -18.20
N SER A 138 39.91 7.41 -17.86
CA SER A 138 41.17 7.09 -18.53
C SER A 138 41.01 6.06 -19.64
N GLN A 139 40.04 5.16 -19.53
CA GLN A 139 39.85 4.05 -20.46
C GLN A 139 38.40 3.58 -20.49
N ILE A 140 37.96 3.08 -21.65
CA ILE A 140 36.71 2.33 -21.80
C ILE A 140 37.07 0.83 -21.87
N ASP A 141 36.65 0.06 -20.87
CA ASP A 141 36.89 -1.38 -20.81
C ASP A 141 35.87 -2.16 -21.64
N PHE A 142 34.63 -1.67 -21.66
CA PHE A 142 33.53 -2.28 -22.39
C PHE A 142 32.53 -1.21 -22.80
N ALA A 143 32.01 -1.31 -24.02
CA ALA A 143 30.85 -0.54 -24.45
C ALA A 143 30.05 -1.34 -25.48
N SER A 144 28.74 -1.45 -25.30
CA SER A 144 27.87 -2.11 -26.25
C SER A 144 26.49 -1.47 -26.26
N PHE A 145 26.09 -0.93 -27.41
CA PHE A 145 24.69 -0.62 -27.72
C PHE A 145 24.07 -1.83 -28.44
N GLY A 146 23.13 -2.52 -27.78
CA GLY A 146 22.59 -3.79 -28.26
C GLY A 146 21.92 -4.61 -27.16
N THR A 147 22.13 -5.93 -27.17
CA THR A 147 21.57 -6.88 -26.18
C THR A 147 22.64 -7.43 -25.24
N ALA A 148 23.61 -6.59 -24.85
CA ALA A 148 24.64 -6.95 -23.88
C ALA A 148 24.03 -7.33 -22.52
N VAL A 149 24.71 -8.24 -21.82
CA VAL A 149 24.27 -8.79 -20.53
C VAL A 149 25.43 -8.79 -19.54
N GLY A 150 25.14 -9.07 -18.26
CA GLY A 150 26.17 -9.14 -17.21
C GLY A 150 26.29 -7.84 -16.42
N GLY A 151 26.75 -7.98 -15.18
CA GLY A 151 26.88 -6.87 -14.23
C GLY A 151 28.20 -6.13 -14.39
N CYS A 152 28.38 -5.05 -13.63
CA CYS A 152 29.64 -4.31 -13.63
C CYS A 152 30.83 -5.23 -13.29
N GLY A 153 31.90 -5.16 -14.09
CA GLY A 153 33.06 -6.05 -13.98
C GLY A 153 32.94 -7.39 -14.73
N ALA A 154 31.73 -7.77 -15.16
CA ALA A 154 31.47 -9.05 -15.85
C ALA A 154 30.56 -8.90 -17.09
N MET A 155 30.52 -7.71 -17.68
CA MET A 155 29.71 -7.42 -18.87
C MET A 155 30.18 -8.24 -20.08
N LYS A 156 29.21 -8.75 -20.85
CA LYS A 156 29.43 -9.56 -22.04
C LYS A 156 28.61 -9.01 -23.20
N GLN A 157 29.23 -9.01 -24.37
CA GLN A 157 28.54 -8.64 -25.61
C GLN A 157 27.40 -9.63 -25.90
N GLY A 158 26.25 -9.09 -26.28
CA GLY A 158 25.11 -9.87 -26.74
C GLY A 158 25.20 -10.29 -28.20
N THR A 159 24.18 -11.01 -28.67
CA THR A 159 24.02 -11.38 -30.09
C THR A 159 23.74 -10.16 -30.98
N CYS A 160 23.18 -9.09 -30.43
CA CYS A 160 23.03 -7.80 -31.07
C CYS A 160 24.02 -6.79 -30.46
N HIS A 161 24.82 -6.15 -31.31
CA HIS A 161 25.85 -5.20 -30.89
C HIS A 161 26.21 -4.25 -32.04
N ALA A 162 26.19 -2.94 -31.77
CA ALA A 162 26.72 -1.94 -32.69
C ALA A 162 28.26 -1.89 -32.61
N ALA A 163 28.95 -2.29 -33.68
CA ALA A 163 30.40 -2.45 -33.71
C ALA A 163 31.21 -1.16 -33.42
N ASN A 164 30.59 0.01 -33.56
CA ASN A 164 31.19 1.32 -33.29
C ASN A 164 31.00 1.80 -31.83
N SER A 165 30.37 0.99 -30.97
CA SER A 165 30.01 1.38 -29.60
C SER A 165 31.21 1.92 -28.80
N SER A 166 32.30 1.15 -28.74
CA SER A 166 33.51 1.55 -28.00
C SER A 166 34.14 2.81 -28.56
N ASP A 167 34.22 2.95 -29.89
CA ASP A 167 34.84 4.13 -30.53
C ASP A 167 34.05 5.42 -30.26
N ILE A 168 32.72 5.33 -30.22
CA ILE A 168 31.86 6.47 -29.91
C ILE A 168 32.07 6.91 -28.46
N ILE A 169 31.98 5.97 -27.52
CA ILE A 169 32.13 6.26 -26.09
C ILE A 169 33.55 6.75 -25.76
N GLN A 170 34.58 6.11 -26.33
CA GLN A 170 35.98 6.51 -26.15
C GLN A 170 36.19 7.97 -26.54
N ARG A 171 35.69 8.39 -27.72
CA ARG A 171 35.82 9.77 -28.21
C ARG A 171 35.03 10.77 -27.37
N ALA A 172 33.87 10.37 -26.84
CA ALA A 172 33.03 11.25 -26.06
C ALA A 172 33.56 11.44 -24.63
N CYS A 173 34.11 10.38 -24.01
CA CYS A 173 34.27 10.34 -22.56
C CYS A 173 35.71 10.37 -22.06
N VAL A 174 36.68 9.80 -22.78
CA VAL A 174 38.05 9.70 -22.25
C VAL A 174 38.72 11.07 -22.13
N GLY A 175 39.37 11.30 -20.98
CA GLY A 175 39.98 12.56 -20.59
C GLY A 175 39.01 13.52 -19.86
N GLN A 176 37.71 13.21 -19.81
CA GLN A 176 36.72 14.00 -19.09
C GLN A 176 36.53 13.50 -17.66
N GLN A 177 36.12 14.38 -16.75
CA GLN A 177 35.68 13.99 -15.41
C GLN A 177 34.27 13.39 -15.45
N LYS A 178 33.40 13.97 -16.28
CA LYS A 178 32.01 13.54 -16.51
C LYS A 178 31.76 13.40 -18.00
N CYS A 179 30.95 12.41 -18.37
CA CYS A 179 30.51 12.20 -19.73
C CYS A 179 29.02 11.88 -19.78
N SER A 180 28.34 12.37 -20.81
CA SER A 180 26.94 12.06 -21.08
C SER A 180 26.79 11.68 -22.55
N VAL A 181 26.23 10.51 -22.83
CA VAL A 181 25.98 10.03 -24.21
C VAL A 181 24.58 9.47 -24.33
N THR A 182 23.81 9.94 -25.33
CA THR A 182 22.46 9.43 -25.59
C THR A 182 22.53 8.10 -26.35
N ALA A 183 21.87 7.06 -25.83
CA ALA A 183 21.79 5.75 -26.45
C ALA A 183 20.74 5.76 -27.57
N SER A 184 21.12 6.15 -28.79
CA SER A 184 20.19 6.23 -29.92
C SER A 184 20.67 5.51 -31.17
N ALA A 185 19.72 5.01 -31.96
CA ALA A 185 19.99 4.45 -33.28
C ALA A 185 20.61 5.48 -34.24
N ASP A 186 20.37 6.78 -34.05
CA ASP A 186 21.01 7.84 -34.84
C ASP A 186 22.52 7.92 -34.60
N LEU A 187 22.96 7.70 -33.35
CA LEU A 187 24.36 7.79 -32.97
C LEU A 187 25.11 6.48 -33.22
N PHE A 188 24.52 5.36 -32.81
CA PHE A 188 25.17 4.04 -32.86
C PHE A 188 24.81 3.21 -34.10
N GLY A 189 23.72 3.56 -34.80
CA GLY A 189 23.05 2.68 -35.77
C GLY A 189 22.03 1.76 -35.11
N ASP A 190 21.20 1.07 -35.90
CA ASP A 190 20.29 0.03 -35.42
C ASP A 190 20.86 -1.37 -35.74
N PRO A 191 21.63 -1.98 -34.83
CA PRO A 191 22.22 -3.31 -35.05
C PRO A 191 21.19 -4.45 -35.10
N CYS A 192 19.96 -4.23 -34.63
CA CYS A 192 18.90 -5.23 -34.63
C CYS A 192 17.50 -4.58 -34.60
N ILE A 193 16.87 -4.54 -35.77
CA ILE A 193 15.53 -3.96 -35.97
C ILE A 193 14.50 -4.70 -35.10
N ASN A 194 13.62 -3.94 -34.42
CA ASN A 194 12.56 -4.42 -33.53
C ASN A 194 13.04 -5.19 -32.29
N VAL A 195 14.33 -5.15 -31.99
CA VAL A 195 14.87 -5.68 -30.73
C VAL A 195 15.19 -4.49 -29.81
N PRO A 196 14.66 -4.47 -28.56
CA PRO A 196 15.03 -3.46 -27.59
C PRO A 196 16.54 -3.47 -27.33
N LYS A 197 17.15 -2.29 -27.38
CA LYS A 197 18.60 -2.11 -27.20
C LYS A 197 18.87 -1.34 -25.91
N ARG A 198 19.99 -1.66 -25.28
CA ARG A 198 20.57 -0.91 -24.16
C ARG A 198 22.02 -0.59 -24.46
N LEU A 199 22.48 0.56 -23.96
CA LEU A 199 23.88 0.93 -23.93
C LEU A 199 24.45 0.55 -22.56
N LEU A 200 25.34 -0.44 -22.54
CA LEU A 200 26.12 -0.83 -21.35
C LEU A 200 27.54 -0.33 -21.53
N VAL A 201 28.09 0.35 -20.52
CA VAL A 201 29.47 0.86 -20.53
C VAL A 201 30.17 0.56 -19.22
N GLN A 202 31.43 0.11 -19.31
CA GLN A 202 32.38 0.00 -18.21
C GLN A 202 33.62 0.84 -18.51
N ILE A 203 34.06 1.61 -17.51
CA ILE A 203 35.20 2.52 -17.61
C ILE A 203 36.21 2.30 -16.48
N GLN A 204 37.41 2.82 -16.69
CA GLN A 204 38.43 3.01 -15.66
C GLN A 204 38.65 4.48 -15.40
N CYS A 205 38.81 4.81 -14.12
CA CYS A 205 39.19 6.15 -13.66
C CYS A 205 40.69 6.23 -13.36
N ASN A 206 41.27 7.41 -13.56
CA ASN A 206 42.59 7.74 -13.06
C ASN A 206 42.53 9.01 -12.18
N PRO A 207 42.82 8.93 -10.87
CA PRO A 207 43.15 7.69 -10.13
C PRO A 207 41.94 6.73 -10.05
N PRO A 208 42.18 5.41 -9.86
CA PRO A 208 41.11 4.43 -9.65
C PRO A 208 40.23 4.81 -8.46
N GLN A 209 38.92 4.54 -8.56
CA GLN A 209 37.91 4.89 -7.58
C GLN A 209 37.14 3.65 -7.16
N ASN A 210 36.83 3.53 -5.87
CA ASN A 210 35.89 2.52 -5.40
C ASN A 210 34.47 3.08 -5.54
N ASN A 211 33.61 2.36 -6.26
CA ASN A 211 32.28 2.81 -6.62
C ASN A 211 31.19 2.00 -5.91
N THR A 212 30.21 2.74 -5.39
CA THR A 212 28.92 2.29 -4.87
C THR A 212 27.83 3.14 -5.52
N TYR A 213 26.59 2.67 -5.59
CA TYR A 213 25.57 3.28 -6.46
C TYR A 213 24.29 3.70 -5.71
N TRP A 214 24.47 4.27 -4.51
CA TRP A 214 23.39 4.80 -3.70
C TRP A 214 22.71 6.01 -4.35
N ASN A 215 21.39 5.95 -4.50
CA ASN A 215 20.55 6.99 -5.05
C ASN A 215 19.21 7.07 -4.30
N PHE A 216 19.06 8.11 -3.50
CA PHE A 216 17.88 8.35 -2.70
C PHE A 216 16.92 9.39 -3.30
N THR A 217 17.18 9.86 -4.53
CA THR A 217 16.49 10.99 -5.17
C THR A 217 14.96 10.89 -5.09
N TYR A 218 14.42 9.68 -5.27
CA TYR A 218 12.98 9.45 -5.24
C TYR A 218 12.45 9.03 -3.87
N MET A 219 13.26 8.32 -3.08
CA MET A 219 12.87 7.80 -1.76
C MET A 219 12.77 8.92 -0.72
N ASP A 220 13.77 9.81 -0.68
CA ASP A 220 13.90 10.82 0.37
C ASP A 220 12.66 11.73 0.50
N PRO A 221 12.13 12.34 -0.58
CA PRO A 221 11.00 13.25 -0.44
C PRO A 221 9.72 12.55 0.05
N MET A 222 9.49 11.31 -0.39
CA MET A 222 8.29 10.55 -0.01
C MET A 222 8.33 10.13 1.46
N LEU A 223 9.49 9.66 1.95
CA LEU A 223 9.64 9.32 3.35
C LEU A 223 9.58 10.57 4.23
N GLU A 224 10.22 11.67 3.82
CA GLU A 224 10.12 12.95 4.53
C GLU A 224 8.67 13.40 4.69
N ASP A 225 7.89 13.39 3.60
CA ASP A 225 6.46 13.74 3.64
C ASP A 225 5.67 12.84 4.59
N PHE A 226 5.90 11.54 4.54
CA PHE A 226 5.27 10.58 5.46
C PHE A 226 5.63 10.90 6.91
N LEU A 227 6.92 11.13 7.19
CA LEU A 227 7.40 11.40 8.54
C LEU A 227 6.84 12.73 9.08
N GLN A 228 6.69 13.74 8.23
CA GLN A 228 6.08 15.02 8.61
C GLN A 228 4.56 14.91 8.82
N ALA A 229 3.87 14.10 8.01
CA ALA A 229 2.43 13.89 8.14
C ALA A 229 2.07 13.06 9.39
N THR A 230 2.98 12.21 9.85
CA THR A 230 2.81 11.33 11.02
C THR A 230 3.59 11.80 12.25
N ASP A 231 4.05 13.04 12.27
CA ASP A 231 4.81 13.57 13.40
C ASP A 231 3.98 13.55 14.70
N GLY A 232 4.61 13.12 15.79
CA GLY A 232 3.96 12.94 17.09
C GLY A 232 3.21 11.61 17.27
N HIS A 233 3.16 10.74 16.25
CA HIS A 233 2.50 9.43 16.31
C HIS A 233 3.50 8.27 16.23
N SER A 234 3.12 7.12 16.79
CA SER A 234 3.83 5.86 16.54
C SER A 234 3.71 5.50 15.07
N ARG A 235 4.78 5.00 14.44
CA ARG A 235 4.77 4.67 13.01
C ARG A 235 5.57 3.43 12.67
N ILE A 236 5.19 2.75 11.59
CA ILE A 236 5.87 1.56 11.06
C ILE A 236 6.48 1.93 9.71
N VAL A 237 7.81 1.86 9.58
CA VAL A 237 8.51 2.10 8.30
C VAL A 237 9.02 0.77 7.74
N SER A 238 8.64 0.44 6.52
CA SER A 238 9.00 -0.81 5.86
C SER A 238 9.74 -0.54 4.55
N PHE A 239 11.00 -0.95 4.49
CA PHE A 239 11.80 -0.96 3.26
C PHE A 239 11.76 -2.37 2.66
N SER A 240 10.61 -2.75 2.10
CA SER A 240 10.33 -4.16 1.84
C SER A 240 11.13 -4.76 0.70
N THR A 241 11.54 -3.94 -0.27
CA THR A 241 12.22 -4.39 -1.49
C THR A 241 13.74 -4.44 -1.31
N GLN A 242 14.33 -5.61 -1.52
CA GLN A 242 15.78 -5.81 -1.50
C GLN A 242 16.37 -5.52 -2.89
N PRO A 243 17.60 -5.02 -2.98
CA PRO A 243 18.34 -5.03 -4.23
C PRO A 243 18.51 -6.44 -4.80
N THR A 244 18.22 -6.61 -6.09
CA THR A 244 18.33 -7.93 -6.74
C THR A 244 19.74 -8.51 -6.68
N TRP A 245 20.78 -7.67 -6.69
CA TRP A 245 22.17 -8.14 -6.62
C TRP A 245 22.56 -8.82 -5.30
N LEU A 246 21.72 -8.73 -4.27
CA LEU A 246 21.86 -9.53 -3.06
C LEU A 246 21.51 -11.01 -3.28
N PHE A 247 20.88 -11.36 -4.40
CA PHE A 247 20.49 -12.72 -4.75
C PHE A 247 21.36 -13.33 -5.86
N GLU A 248 21.55 -14.65 -5.78
CA GLU A 248 22.18 -15.44 -6.83
C GLU A 248 21.32 -15.35 -8.11
N GLN A 249 21.96 -14.96 -9.21
CA GLN A 249 21.32 -14.81 -10.51
C GLN A 249 22.24 -15.32 -11.63
N ASP A 250 21.68 -16.03 -12.61
CA ASP A 250 22.42 -16.45 -13.82
C ASP A 250 22.78 -15.25 -14.71
N THR A 251 21.88 -14.27 -14.78
CA THR A 251 22.04 -13.01 -15.49
C THR A 251 21.46 -11.88 -14.65
N PRO A 252 22.11 -10.70 -14.58
CA PRO A 252 21.54 -9.58 -13.84
C PRO A 252 20.19 -9.15 -14.40
N HIS A 253 19.27 -8.84 -13.50
CA HIS A 253 17.98 -8.27 -13.83
C HIS A 253 18.11 -6.84 -14.35
N ILE A 254 17.31 -6.51 -15.37
CA ILE A 254 17.29 -5.19 -16.00
C ILE A 254 15.95 -4.55 -15.68
N TYR A 255 15.98 -3.42 -14.98
CA TYR A 255 14.81 -2.63 -14.61
C TYR A 255 14.55 -1.47 -15.59
N PRO A 256 13.32 -0.93 -15.64
CA PRO A 256 12.96 0.20 -16.50
C PRO A 256 13.78 1.47 -16.24
N ASP A 257 14.11 2.22 -17.31
CA ASP A 257 14.80 3.50 -17.17
C ASP A 257 13.87 4.63 -16.68
N ASN A 258 12.57 4.55 -16.95
CA ASN A 258 11.59 5.48 -16.39
C ASN A 258 11.23 5.06 -14.96
N ALA A 259 11.37 5.97 -14.00
CA ALA A 259 11.09 5.72 -12.59
C ALA A 259 9.61 5.41 -12.30
N THR A 260 8.68 5.83 -13.17
CA THR A 260 7.25 5.57 -12.99
C THR A 260 6.75 4.30 -13.68
N TYR A 261 7.63 3.58 -14.38
CA TYR A 261 7.25 2.35 -15.07
C TYR A 261 7.29 1.17 -14.11
N VAL A 262 6.25 0.35 -14.20
CA VAL A 262 6.12 -0.86 -13.37
C VAL A 262 7.09 -1.95 -13.84
N ASP A 263 7.67 -2.66 -12.87
CA ASP A 263 8.45 -3.88 -13.07
C ASP A 263 7.92 -4.99 -12.17
N TRP A 264 6.85 -5.65 -12.62
CA TRP A 264 6.26 -6.79 -11.91
C TRP A 264 7.19 -8.00 -11.82
N GLY A 265 8.28 -8.03 -12.59
CA GLY A 265 9.28 -9.09 -12.57
C GLY A 265 10.50 -8.77 -11.72
N TYR A 266 10.49 -7.69 -10.95
CA TYR A 266 11.64 -7.25 -10.15
C TYR A 266 12.13 -8.27 -9.10
N PRO A 267 11.26 -8.97 -8.36
CA PRO A 267 11.68 -9.95 -7.34
C PRO A 267 12.31 -11.20 -7.99
N VAL A 268 13.59 -11.11 -8.34
CA VAL A 268 14.36 -12.19 -8.96
C VAL A 268 15.31 -12.86 -7.97
N GLY A 269 15.49 -14.17 -8.16
CA GLY A 269 16.35 -14.99 -7.30
C GLY A 269 15.67 -15.38 -5.99
N THR A 270 16.02 -16.56 -5.48
CA THR A 270 15.43 -17.13 -4.25
C THR A 270 16.49 -17.45 -3.18
N LYS A 271 17.77 -17.23 -3.50
CA LYS A 271 18.90 -17.48 -2.62
C LYS A 271 19.81 -16.26 -2.61
N PHE A 272 20.29 -15.86 -1.44
CA PHE A 272 21.22 -14.74 -1.28
C PHE A 272 22.61 -15.17 -1.75
N VAL A 273 23.38 -14.23 -2.31
CA VAL A 273 24.78 -14.47 -2.72
C VAL A 273 25.70 -14.77 -1.53
N ASP A 274 25.27 -14.39 -0.34
CA ASP A 274 26.00 -14.56 0.91
C ASP A 274 25.16 -15.41 1.88
N ASP A 275 25.62 -16.64 2.13
CA ASP A 275 24.97 -17.57 3.04
C ASP A 275 24.95 -17.05 4.49
N THR A 276 25.83 -16.11 4.88
CA THR A 276 25.79 -15.48 6.22
C THR A 276 24.74 -14.36 6.31
N MET A 277 24.22 -13.90 5.16
CA MET A 277 23.32 -12.74 5.03
C MET A 277 23.91 -11.44 5.62
N GLN A 278 25.24 -11.36 5.77
CA GLN A 278 25.90 -10.16 6.25
C GLN A 278 25.74 -9.02 5.25
N ALA A 279 25.86 -9.29 3.94
CA ALA A 279 25.65 -8.28 2.89
C ALA A 279 24.24 -7.68 2.93
N LEU A 280 23.22 -8.53 3.16
CA LEU A 280 21.84 -8.11 3.35
C LEU A 280 21.72 -7.18 4.57
N GLY A 281 22.24 -7.61 5.72
CA GLY A 281 22.24 -6.79 6.94
C GLY A 281 22.97 -5.46 6.76
N ASP A 282 24.13 -5.46 6.11
CA ASP A 282 24.92 -4.25 5.91
C ASP A 282 24.25 -3.26 4.93
N TYR A 283 23.57 -3.74 3.89
CA TYR A 283 22.74 -2.88 3.02
C TYR A 283 21.65 -2.17 3.84
N TYR A 284 20.83 -2.93 4.57
CA TYR A 284 19.75 -2.35 5.38
C TYR A 284 20.29 -1.45 6.49
N GLY A 285 21.40 -1.83 7.13
CA GLY A 285 22.03 -1.00 8.14
C GLY A 285 22.46 0.37 7.61
N ARG A 286 23.05 0.43 6.41
CA ARG A 286 23.41 1.68 5.74
C ARG A 286 22.20 2.49 5.29
N LEU A 287 21.18 1.83 4.74
CA LEU A 287 19.90 2.45 4.40
C LEU A 287 19.26 3.14 5.61
N PHE A 288 19.28 2.49 6.77
CA PHE A 288 18.75 3.11 8.00
C PHE A 288 19.67 4.19 8.56
N ALA A 289 20.99 4.02 8.48
CA ALA A 289 21.95 5.04 8.88
C ALA A 289 21.84 6.31 8.02
N TRP A 290 21.50 6.18 6.73
CA TRP A 290 21.14 7.32 5.88
C TRP A 290 20.07 8.20 6.51
N TYR A 291 19.00 7.62 7.04
CA TYR A 291 17.89 8.39 7.61
C TYR A 291 18.07 8.77 9.09
N THR A 292 18.79 7.96 9.87
CA THR A 292 18.84 8.09 11.35
C THR A 292 20.18 8.59 11.89
N ARG A 293 21.25 8.60 11.08
CA ARG A 293 22.63 8.90 11.51
C ARG A 293 23.35 9.93 10.64
N ALA A 294 22.60 10.75 9.92
CA ALA A 294 23.08 11.77 8.98
C ALA A 294 23.92 11.21 7.81
N GLY A 295 23.85 9.90 7.57
CA GLY A 295 24.62 9.20 6.54
C GLY A 295 25.32 7.94 7.05
N PHE A 296 26.19 7.39 6.23
CA PHE A 296 26.94 6.17 6.53
C PHE A 296 28.31 6.16 5.84
N ILE A 297 29.14 5.18 6.21
CA ILE A 297 30.37 4.84 5.52
C ILE A 297 30.14 3.50 4.82
N ASP A 298 30.39 3.44 3.51
CA ASP A 298 30.22 2.21 2.73
C ASP A 298 31.38 1.21 2.95
N GLU A 299 31.30 0.04 2.33
CA GLU A 299 32.31 -1.03 2.43
C GLU A 299 33.70 -0.63 1.97
N TYR A 300 33.81 0.45 1.20
CA TYR A 300 35.06 0.96 0.65
C TYR A 300 35.59 2.18 1.40
N GLY A 301 34.93 2.57 2.50
CA GLY A 301 35.34 3.68 3.34
C GLY A 301 34.90 5.05 2.83
N LEU A 302 34.08 5.13 1.77
CA LEU A 302 33.53 6.39 1.30
C LEU A 302 32.37 6.81 2.22
N LYS A 303 32.40 8.07 2.62
CA LYS A 303 31.36 8.68 3.46
C LYS A 303 30.25 9.25 2.58
N HIS A 304 29.03 8.76 2.79
CA HIS A 304 27.80 9.28 2.22
C HIS A 304 27.10 10.14 3.29
N ASN A 305 26.69 11.36 2.94
CA ASN A 305 26.06 12.29 3.90
C ASN A 305 24.65 12.61 3.41
N SER A 306 23.67 12.47 4.31
CA SER A 306 22.26 12.81 4.06
C SER A 306 21.84 14.08 4.79
N GLY A 307 22.39 14.30 6.00
CA GLY A 307 21.91 15.32 6.92
C GLY A 307 20.64 14.96 7.69
N TYR A 308 20.07 13.77 7.50
CA TYR A 308 18.87 13.32 8.21
C TYR A 308 19.18 12.67 9.57
N GLU A 309 18.41 13.01 10.60
CA GLU A 309 18.49 12.41 11.94
C GLU A 309 17.08 12.07 12.44
N TYR A 310 16.32 11.36 11.61
CA TYR A 310 14.97 10.94 11.95
C TYR A 310 14.97 9.83 13.01
N ASN A 311 13.85 9.70 13.70
CA ASN A 311 13.57 8.59 14.60
C ASN A 311 12.13 8.11 14.40
N TRP A 312 11.91 6.81 14.52
CA TRP A 312 10.59 6.17 14.48
C TRP A 312 10.62 4.88 15.30
N ASP A 313 9.43 4.38 15.65
CA ASP A 313 9.27 3.33 16.65
C ASP A 313 9.47 1.93 16.09
N TYR A 314 8.87 1.65 14.93
CA TYR A 314 8.81 0.32 14.36
C TYR A 314 9.35 0.29 12.93
N THR A 315 10.05 -0.79 12.63
CA THR A 315 10.38 -1.13 11.26
C THR A 315 9.91 -2.53 10.93
N GLU A 316 9.27 -2.68 9.79
CA GLU A 316 8.87 -4.01 9.32
C GLU A 316 9.92 -4.56 8.35
N ILE A 317 10.21 -5.85 8.51
CA ILE A 317 11.21 -6.54 7.72
C ILE A 317 10.50 -7.34 6.63
N PHE A 318 10.44 -6.72 5.44
CA PHE A 318 9.96 -7.28 4.18
C PHE A 318 8.43 -7.35 4.09
N ASN A 319 7.94 -7.72 2.91
CA ASN A 319 6.54 -7.80 2.54
C ASN A 319 6.32 -9.13 1.80
N GLU A 320 5.24 -9.85 2.10
CA GLU A 320 4.83 -11.07 1.38
C GLU A 320 6.00 -12.05 1.16
N VAL A 321 6.69 -12.36 2.26
CA VAL A 321 8.02 -13.00 2.26
C VAL A 321 8.02 -14.39 1.65
N GLU A 322 6.88 -15.08 1.72
CA GLU A 322 6.62 -16.36 1.09
C GLU A 322 6.32 -16.26 -0.42
N GLY A 323 5.95 -15.06 -0.89
CA GLY A 323 5.58 -14.77 -2.27
C GLY A 323 6.71 -14.15 -3.10
N GLU A 324 7.22 -12.98 -2.68
CA GLU A 324 8.10 -12.12 -3.49
C GLU A 324 9.39 -12.84 -3.91
N HIS A 325 10.12 -13.42 -2.95
CA HIS A 325 11.35 -14.20 -3.19
C HIS A 325 11.21 -15.68 -2.85
N GLN A 326 9.97 -16.16 -2.63
CA GLN A 326 9.66 -17.55 -2.29
C GLN A 326 10.48 -18.09 -1.11
N MET A 327 10.69 -17.27 -0.08
CA MET A 327 11.48 -17.68 1.07
C MET A 327 10.75 -18.78 1.85
N THR A 328 11.49 -19.73 2.42
CA THR A 328 10.94 -20.59 3.49
C THR A 328 10.98 -19.83 4.80
N VAL A 329 10.18 -20.25 5.79
CA VAL A 329 10.20 -19.61 7.12
C VAL A 329 11.58 -19.65 7.77
N GLU A 330 12.35 -20.73 7.63
CA GLU A 330 13.69 -20.84 8.19
C GLU A 330 14.65 -19.85 7.53
N TYR A 331 14.49 -19.65 6.22
CA TYR A 331 15.32 -18.73 5.45
C TYR A 331 14.98 -17.28 5.77
N TYR A 332 13.69 -16.95 5.84
CA TYR A 332 13.21 -15.63 6.26
C TYR A 332 13.63 -15.30 7.70
N THR A 333 13.51 -16.25 8.64
CA THR A 333 13.92 -16.06 10.05
C THR A 333 15.38 -15.64 10.14
N ARG A 334 16.26 -16.25 9.35
CA ARG A 334 17.69 -15.86 9.29
C ARG A 334 17.89 -14.48 8.65
N ALA A 335 17.11 -14.15 7.63
CA ALA A 335 17.15 -12.85 6.98
C ALA A 335 16.69 -11.73 7.93
N TYR A 336 15.61 -11.97 8.67
CA TYR A 336 15.10 -11.10 9.73
C TYR A 336 16.18 -10.78 10.77
N ASP A 337 16.83 -11.81 11.31
CA ASP A 337 17.92 -11.65 12.26
C ASP A 337 19.09 -10.84 11.69
N ALA A 338 19.49 -11.15 10.44
CA ALA A 338 20.61 -10.49 9.78
C ALA A 338 20.35 -9.00 9.53
N VAL A 339 19.12 -8.63 9.12
CA VAL A 339 18.72 -7.23 8.93
C VAL A 339 18.77 -6.46 10.25
N ILE A 340 18.24 -7.01 11.33
CA ILE A 340 18.25 -6.36 12.66
C ILE A 340 19.68 -6.16 13.16
N GLN A 341 20.52 -7.19 13.03
CA GLN A 341 21.95 -7.09 13.40
C GLN A 341 22.67 -6.03 12.55
N GLY A 342 22.36 -5.96 11.26
CA GLY A 342 22.85 -4.94 10.35
C GLY A 342 22.46 -3.52 10.77
N ILE A 343 21.17 -3.29 11.04
CA ILE A 343 20.66 -2.02 11.55
C ILE A 343 21.39 -1.63 12.83
N ARG A 344 21.53 -2.54 13.80
CA ARG A 344 22.27 -2.27 15.05
C ARG A 344 23.73 -1.94 14.80
N ARG A 345 24.43 -2.69 13.94
CA ARG A 345 25.84 -2.45 13.59
C ARG A 345 26.07 -1.06 13.02
N HIS A 346 25.18 -0.59 12.14
CA HIS A 346 25.38 0.68 11.41
C HIS A 346 24.75 1.89 12.07
N THR A 347 23.73 1.70 12.91
CA THR A 347 23.00 2.80 13.56
C THR A 347 23.24 2.92 15.05
N ASN A 348 23.69 1.85 15.71
CA ASN A 348 23.71 1.73 17.18
C ASN A 348 22.33 1.97 17.81
N ASN A 349 21.24 1.71 17.08
CA ASN A 349 19.88 1.80 17.58
C ASN A 349 19.42 0.43 18.10
N TYR A 350 19.24 0.33 19.42
CA TYR A 350 18.70 -0.84 20.11
C TYR A 350 17.27 -0.64 20.61
N ASP A 351 16.74 0.57 20.48
CA ASP A 351 15.38 0.94 20.90
C ASP A 351 14.34 0.74 19.79
N MET A 352 14.79 0.66 18.52
CA MET A 352 13.96 0.34 17.35
C MET A 352 13.28 -1.01 17.56
N LYS A 353 11.98 -1.07 17.28
CA LYS A 353 11.18 -2.28 17.34
C LYS A 353 10.94 -2.84 15.95
N TYR A 354 10.65 -4.13 15.88
CA TYR A 354 10.60 -4.85 14.62
C TYR A 354 9.28 -5.58 14.40
N VAL A 355 8.71 -5.45 13.20
CA VAL A 355 7.56 -6.21 12.72
C VAL A 355 8.06 -7.25 11.72
N GLY A 356 7.58 -8.49 11.81
CA GLY A 356 8.00 -9.58 10.94
C GLY A 356 6.87 -10.29 10.21
N MET A 357 7.26 -10.99 9.15
CA MET A 357 6.52 -11.85 8.23
C MET A 357 5.72 -11.13 7.13
N ALA A 358 4.73 -10.30 7.46
CA ALA A 358 3.86 -9.66 6.45
C ALA A 358 3.30 -10.67 5.42
N LEU A 359 2.77 -11.81 5.90
CA LEU A 359 2.32 -12.92 5.04
C LEU A 359 1.08 -12.53 4.21
N GLU A 360 1.06 -12.83 2.90
CA GLU A 360 -0.13 -12.76 2.04
C GLU A 360 -0.99 -14.02 2.08
N ASN A 361 -0.38 -15.18 2.31
CA ASN A 361 -1.05 -16.47 2.23
C ASN A 361 -1.77 -16.84 3.53
N HIS A 362 -2.80 -17.67 3.37
CA HIS A 362 -3.69 -18.06 4.46
C HIS A 362 -3.44 -19.51 4.91
N ASN A 363 -3.66 -19.75 6.20
CA ASN A 363 -3.52 -21.03 6.91
C ASN A 363 -2.07 -21.55 6.97
N GLU A 364 -1.11 -20.63 6.96
CA GLU A 364 0.32 -20.89 7.02
C GLU A 364 0.84 -21.15 8.45
N PHE A 365 0.15 -21.98 9.24
CA PHE A 365 0.43 -22.17 10.67
C PHE A 365 1.86 -22.62 11.01
N ASN A 366 2.59 -23.19 10.06
CA ASN A 366 4.00 -23.56 10.25
C ASN A 366 4.91 -22.32 10.34
N TRP A 367 4.59 -21.25 9.61
CA TRP A 367 5.31 -19.99 9.67
C TRP A 367 5.25 -19.41 11.08
N TYR A 368 4.04 -19.24 11.62
CA TYR A 368 3.83 -18.73 12.97
C TYR A 368 4.51 -19.60 14.03
N ARG A 369 4.42 -20.94 13.94
CA ARG A 369 5.07 -21.84 14.90
C ARG A 369 6.58 -21.77 14.87
N TYR A 370 7.17 -21.60 13.69
CA TYR A 370 8.62 -21.53 13.56
C TYR A 370 9.14 -20.15 13.95
N PHE A 371 8.58 -19.08 13.38
CA PHE A 371 9.04 -17.71 13.63
C PHE A 371 8.82 -17.27 15.09
N LEU A 372 7.66 -17.55 15.69
CA LEU A 372 7.40 -17.13 17.07
C LEU A 372 8.19 -17.94 18.13
N ASN A 373 8.91 -18.98 17.72
CA ASN A 373 9.77 -19.71 18.64
C ASN A 373 11.14 -19.01 18.73
N HIS A 374 11.36 -18.31 19.84
CA HIS A 374 12.63 -17.63 20.18
C HIS A 374 13.89 -18.48 19.97
N SER A 375 13.82 -19.81 20.11
CA SER A 375 15.00 -20.67 19.89
C SER A 375 15.48 -20.72 18.44
N ASN A 376 14.64 -20.29 17.49
CA ASN A 376 14.96 -20.26 16.07
C ASN A 376 15.64 -18.96 15.63
N HIS A 377 15.69 -17.96 16.52
CA HIS A 377 16.34 -16.68 16.33
C HIS A 377 17.69 -16.60 17.05
N ALA A 378 18.55 -15.68 16.61
CA ALA A 378 19.72 -15.27 17.37
C ALA A 378 19.32 -14.65 18.73
N SER A 379 20.16 -14.84 19.75
CA SER A 379 19.79 -14.66 21.16
C SER A 379 19.38 -13.25 21.60
N ASP A 380 19.68 -12.22 20.80
CA ASP A 380 19.39 -10.81 21.11
C ASP A 380 18.34 -10.20 20.16
N ILE A 381 17.70 -11.01 19.31
CA ILE A 381 16.71 -10.56 18.35
C ILE A 381 15.33 -10.46 19.02
N PRO A 382 14.69 -9.28 19.02
CA PRO A 382 13.37 -9.11 19.58
C PRO A 382 12.30 -9.61 18.60
N LEU A 383 11.17 -10.05 19.15
CA LEU A 383 9.95 -10.37 18.41
C LEU A 383 8.85 -9.39 18.84
N ASP A 384 8.97 -8.11 18.48
CA ASP A 384 8.06 -7.08 19.00
C ASP A 384 6.64 -7.19 18.43
N MET A 385 6.53 -7.53 17.13
CA MET A 385 5.25 -7.67 16.45
C MET A 385 5.36 -8.61 15.24
N ILE A 386 4.27 -9.31 14.93
CA ILE A 386 4.08 -10.03 13.66
C ILE A 386 2.97 -9.41 12.82
N SER A 387 3.07 -9.54 11.51
CA SER A 387 2.10 -9.06 10.53
C SER A 387 1.66 -10.13 9.53
N TYR A 388 0.43 -9.99 9.02
CA TYR A 388 -0.15 -10.78 7.95
C TYR A 388 -1.36 -10.07 7.35
N HIS A 389 -1.69 -10.41 6.11
CA HIS A 389 -2.62 -9.66 5.27
C HIS A 389 -4.01 -10.30 5.25
N PHE A 390 -5.01 -9.51 4.84
CA PHE A 390 -6.31 -10.00 4.44
C PHE A 390 -6.93 -9.11 3.36
N TYR A 391 -7.20 -9.71 2.21
CA TYR A 391 -7.99 -9.06 1.16
C TYR A 391 -9.21 -9.90 0.82
N ALA A 392 -10.40 -9.31 0.97
CA ALA A 392 -11.58 -9.91 0.37
C ALA A 392 -11.48 -9.76 -1.16
N ILE A 393 -11.67 -10.87 -1.88
CA ILE A 393 -11.60 -10.90 -3.34
C ILE A 393 -13.00 -10.77 -3.92
N GLY A 394 -13.20 -9.75 -4.76
CA GLY A 394 -14.46 -9.56 -5.47
C GLY A 394 -14.64 -10.54 -6.62
N SER A 395 -15.86 -11.05 -6.81
CA SER A 395 -16.23 -11.79 -8.01
C SER A 395 -16.63 -10.88 -9.17
N SER A 396 -16.97 -9.62 -8.89
CA SER A 396 -17.32 -8.61 -9.87
C SER A 396 -16.84 -7.22 -9.45
N ARG A 397 -16.42 -6.43 -10.44
CA ARG A 397 -15.98 -5.05 -10.27
C ARG A 397 -17.12 -4.03 -10.22
N ILE A 398 -18.29 -4.38 -10.73
CA ILE A 398 -19.40 -3.43 -10.99
C ILE A 398 -20.77 -3.92 -10.51
N ASP A 399 -20.85 -5.06 -9.80
CA ASP A 399 -22.10 -5.65 -9.34
C ASP A 399 -22.22 -5.56 -7.80
N PRO A 400 -22.91 -4.55 -7.25
CA PRO A 400 -22.97 -4.33 -5.81
C PRO A 400 -23.49 -5.48 -4.94
N PRO A 401 -24.54 -6.24 -5.34
CA PRO A 401 -24.97 -7.43 -4.59
C PRO A 401 -23.84 -8.45 -4.34
N SER A 402 -22.92 -8.60 -5.29
CA SER A 402 -21.82 -9.57 -5.16
C SER A 402 -20.85 -9.27 -4.00
N TRP A 403 -20.79 -8.00 -3.57
CA TRP A 403 -19.88 -7.52 -2.52
C TRP A 403 -20.33 -7.87 -1.11
N GLU A 404 -21.55 -8.37 -0.92
CA GLU A 404 -21.97 -8.98 0.34
C GLU A 404 -21.10 -10.20 0.71
N SER A 405 -20.48 -10.84 -0.29
CA SER A 405 -19.56 -11.96 -0.07
C SER A 405 -18.29 -11.58 0.70
N PHE A 406 -17.91 -10.29 0.73
CA PHE A 406 -16.75 -9.82 1.49
C PHE A 406 -16.84 -10.19 2.97
N PHE A 407 -18.04 -10.04 3.55
CA PHE A 407 -18.28 -10.31 4.97
C PHE A 407 -18.11 -11.81 5.30
N THR A 408 -18.58 -12.70 4.41
CA THR A 408 -18.44 -14.16 4.58
C THR A 408 -16.98 -14.61 4.43
N GLN A 409 -16.21 -13.96 3.55
CA GLN A 409 -14.78 -14.21 3.43
C GLN A 409 -14.05 -13.85 4.73
N LEU A 410 -14.34 -12.68 5.29
CA LEU A 410 -13.79 -12.28 6.58
C LEU A 410 -14.25 -13.21 7.72
N ASP A 411 -15.50 -13.66 7.71
CA ASP A 411 -16.00 -14.62 8.70
C ASP A 411 -15.18 -15.91 8.71
N THR A 412 -14.75 -16.37 7.53
CA THR A 412 -13.86 -17.53 7.41
C THR A 412 -12.46 -17.21 7.94
N PHE A 413 -11.91 -16.05 7.60
CA PHE A 413 -10.61 -15.61 8.07
C PHE A 413 -10.52 -15.46 9.59
N THR A 414 -11.62 -15.09 10.27
CA THR A 414 -11.60 -14.95 11.74
C THR A 414 -11.26 -16.24 12.50
N PHE A 415 -11.47 -17.42 11.91
CA PHE A 415 -11.02 -18.69 12.49
C PHE A 415 -9.51 -18.86 12.38
N GLU A 416 -8.90 -18.39 11.29
CA GLU A 416 -7.46 -18.39 11.11
C GLU A 416 -6.79 -17.47 12.14
N VAL A 417 -7.35 -16.27 12.33
CA VAL A 417 -6.88 -15.31 13.34
C VAL A 417 -6.87 -15.91 14.74
N GLU A 418 -7.92 -16.66 15.12
CA GLU A 418 -7.97 -17.36 16.41
C GLU A 418 -6.83 -18.35 16.58
N GLN A 419 -6.55 -19.15 15.54
CA GLN A 419 -5.48 -20.14 15.58
C GLN A 419 -4.09 -19.50 15.61
N ILE A 420 -3.88 -18.40 14.88
CA ILE A 420 -2.63 -17.62 14.93
C ILE A 420 -2.41 -17.08 16.34
N GLU A 421 -3.43 -16.47 16.94
CA GLU A 421 -3.35 -15.89 18.28
C GLU A 421 -3.16 -16.95 19.37
N GLU A 422 -3.72 -18.15 19.21
CA GLU A 422 -3.42 -19.29 20.08
C GLU A 422 -1.95 -19.71 20.02
N ILE A 423 -1.38 -19.82 18.81
CA ILE A 423 0.04 -20.14 18.61
C ILE A 423 0.92 -19.07 19.27
N ARG A 424 0.63 -17.79 19.02
CA ARG A 424 1.37 -16.66 19.58
C ARG A 424 1.33 -16.64 21.11
N LYS A 425 0.15 -16.79 21.72
CA LYS A 425 0.03 -16.82 23.19
C LYS A 425 0.83 -17.96 23.84
N ILE A 426 1.07 -19.07 23.12
CA ILE A 426 1.86 -20.19 23.61
C ILE A 426 3.36 -19.94 23.44
N LEU A 427 3.79 -19.43 22.28
CA LEU A 427 5.21 -19.37 21.91
C LEU A 427 5.88 -18.03 22.25
N SER A 428 5.15 -16.93 22.12
CA SER A 428 5.65 -15.56 22.32
C SER A 428 4.52 -14.62 22.77
N PRO A 429 4.00 -14.78 24.00
CA PRO A 429 2.84 -14.03 24.50
C PRO A 429 3.04 -12.51 24.55
N GLU A 430 4.28 -12.05 24.58
CA GLU A 430 4.70 -10.65 24.54
C GLU A 430 4.69 -10.04 23.13
N THR A 431 4.81 -10.86 22.08
CA THR A 431 4.78 -10.40 20.68
C THR A 431 3.40 -9.87 20.36
N ARG A 432 3.33 -8.68 19.77
CA ARG A 432 2.08 -8.07 19.29
C ARG A 432 1.69 -8.62 17.92
N THR A 433 0.46 -8.37 17.51
CA THR A 433 -0.03 -8.76 16.18
C THR A 433 -0.66 -7.58 15.47
N THR A 434 -0.30 -7.39 14.22
CA THR A 434 -0.98 -6.46 13.30
C THR A 434 -1.54 -7.21 12.11
N ILE A 435 -2.72 -6.81 11.64
CA ILE A 435 -3.17 -7.11 10.29
C ILE A 435 -2.94 -5.82 9.51
N ASP A 436 -1.75 -5.66 8.97
CA ASP A 436 -1.22 -4.40 8.42
C ASP A 436 -1.76 -4.07 7.03
N GLU A 437 -2.16 -5.09 6.27
CA GLU A 437 -2.85 -4.94 4.99
C GLU A 437 -4.24 -5.58 5.03
N LEU A 438 -5.27 -4.77 5.32
CA LEU A 438 -6.67 -5.21 5.28
C LEU A 438 -7.49 -4.43 4.24
N GLY A 439 -8.12 -5.12 3.30
CA GLY A 439 -8.93 -4.45 2.30
C GLY A 439 -9.75 -5.35 1.37
N VAL A 440 -10.03 -4.81 0.18
CA VAL A 440 -10.73 -5.48 -0.90
C VAL A 440 -9.89 -5.35 -2.16
N ILE A 441 -9.70 -6.45 -2.89
CA ILE A 441 -9.15 -6.43 -4.25
C ILE A 441 -10.27 -6.85 -5.21
N LEU A 442 -10.60 -5.98 -6.15
CA LEU A 442 -11.56 -6.27 -7.21
C LEU A 442 -10.87 -6.90 -8.45
N PRO A 443 -11.62 -7.65 -9.28
CA PRO A 443 -11.11 -8.13 -10.55
C PRO A 443 -10.60 -6.98 -11.43
N ASP A 444 -9.61 -7.31 -12.27
CA ASP A 444 -9.05 -6.41 -13.28
C ASP A 444 -8.40 -5.14 -12.73
N ASP A 445 -7.99 -5.12 -11.46
CA ASP A 445 -7.45 -3.91 -10.81
C ASP A 445 -6.24 -3.31 -11.54
N ASN A 446 -5.37 -4.14 -12.09
CA ASN A 446 -4.21 -3.70 -12.89
C ASN A 446 -4.46 -3.78 -14.41
N ASN A 447 -5.72 -3.92 -14.84
CA ASN A 447 -6.07 -3.84 -16.26
C ASN A 447 -6.34 -2.38 -16.66
N PRO A 448 -5.58 -1.81 -17.63
CA PRO A 448 -5.71 -0.40 -17.97
C PRO A 448 -7.05 -0.02 -18.62
N ASN A 449 -7.86 -1.01 -19.00
CA ASN A 449 -9.18 -0.81 -19.61
C ASN A 449 -10.34 -1.14 -18.66
N ALA A 450 -10.06 -1.44 -17.39
CA ALA A 450 -11.10 -1.76 -16.42
C ALA A 450 -12.02 -0.54 -16.17
N PRO A 451 -13.35 -0.75 -16.04
CA PRO A 451 -14.27 0.35 -15.73
C PRO A 451 -14.02 0.92 -14.32
N LEU A 452 -14.45 2.16 -14.09
CA LEU A 452 -14.45 2.73 -12.75
C LEU A 452 -15.56 2.11 -11.88
N PHE A 453 -15.45 2.31 -10.57
CA PHE A 453 -16.34 1.72 -9.58
C PHE A 453 -17.66 2.51 -9.46
N PRO A 454 -18.80 1.84 -9.26
CA PRO A 454 -19.99 2.48 -8.71
C PRO A 454 -19.69 3.14 -7.35
N LEU A 455 -20.30 4.29 -7.04
CA LEU A 455 -20.01 5.04 -5.81
C LEU A 455 -20.19 4.17 -4.54
N VAL A 456 -21.26 3.37 -4.47
CA VAL A 456 -21.55 2.45 -3.37
C VAL A 456 -20.45 1.39 -3.10
N TYR A 457 -19.52 1.17 -4.05
CA TYR A 457 -18.36 0.30 -3.81
C TYR A 457 -17.54 0.76 -2.61
N TRP A 458 -17.29 2.06 -2.51
CA TRP A 458 -16.48 2.61 -1.42
C TRP A 458 -17.13 2.33 -0.07
N ASN A 459 -18.46 2.33 0.01
CA ASN A 459 -19.21 1.96 1.21
C ASN A 459 -19.10 0.47 1.53
N ALA A 460 -19.19 -0.41 0.53
CA ALA A 460 -19.01 -1.86 0.71
C ALA A 460 -17.61 -2.19 1.28
N ALA A 461 -16.55 -1.60 0.70
CA ALA A 461 -15.18 -1.79 1.17
C ALA A 461 -14.96 -1.15 2.56
N ALA A 462 -15.52 0.03 2.82
CA ALA A 462 -15.45 0.68 4.12
C ALA A 462 -16.17 -0.13 5.23
N ALA A 463 -17.34 -0.69 4.92
CA ALA A 463 -18.09 -1.54 5.81
C ALA A 463 -17.34 -2.83 6.14
N LEU A 464 -16.63 -3.43 5.18
CA LEU A 464 -15.75 -4.57 5.45
C LEU A 464 -14.66 -4.20 6.45
N TYR A 465 -13.97 -3.07 6.26
CA TYR A 465 -12.90 -2.64 7.18
C TYR A 465 -13.44 -2.40 8.61
N ALA A 466 -14.55 -1.66 8.75
CA ALA A 466 -15.16 -1.43 10.06
C ALA A 466 -15.63 -2.75 10.70
N TYR A 467 -16.11 -3.70 9.90
CA TYR A 467 -16.53 -5.01 10.38
C TYR A 467 -15.34 -5.85 10.85
N ALA A 468 -14.23 -5.82 10.11
CA ALA A 468 -12.99 -6.45 10.50
C ALA A 468 -12.45 -5.89 11.80
N TRP A 469 -12.34 -4.57 11.92
CA TRP A 469 -11.92 -3.94 13.16
C TRP A 469 -12.80 -4.37 14.33
N GLY A 470 -14.12 -4.23 14.23
CA GLY A 470 -15.02 -4.58 15.34
C GLY A 470 -14.99 -6.07 15.69
N LYS A 471 -14.97 -6.96 14.69
CA LYS A 471 -15.03 -8.41 14.90
C LYS A 471 -13.71 -8.97 15.42
N ILE A 472 -12.58 -8.51 14.90
CA ILE A 472 -11.25 -9.03 15.25
C ILE A 472 -10.71 -8.37 16.53
N SER A 473 -11.27 -7.24 16.97
CA SER A 473 -10.83 -6.55 18.21
C SER A 473 -10.88 -7.41 19.48
N ARG A 474 -11.72 -8.44 19.50
CA ARG A 474 -11.79 -9.40 20.63
C ARG A 474 -10.76 -10.53 20.56
N GLN A 475 -10.08 -10.70 19.42
CA GLN A 475 -9.24 -11.87 19.16
C GLN A 475 -7.78 -11.67 19.59
N GLY A 476 -7.38 -10.46 19.99
CA GLY A 476 -6.02 -10.17 20.49
C GLY A 476 -5.15 -9.35 19.54
N ILE A 477 -5.71 -8.89 18.41
CA ILE A 477 -4.99 -8.09 17.42
C ILE A 477 -4.78 -6.67 17.93
N ASN A 478 -3.55 -6.17 17.85
CA ASN A 478 -3.19 -4.87 18.39
C ASN A 478 -3.43 -3.72 17.40
N VAL A 479 -3.24 -3.95 16.11
CA VAL A 479 -3.37 -2.94 15.05
C VAL A 479 -4.05 -3.56 13.84
N VAL A 480 -4.97 -2.82 13.21
CA VAL A 480 -5.59 -3.21 11.93
C VAL A 480 -5.37 -2.08 10.95
N GLY A 481 -4.54 -2.32 9.93
CA GLY A 481 -4.18 -1.37 8.88
C GLY A 481 -5.13 -1.47 7.69
N HIS A 482 -5.81 -0.38 7.34
CA HIS A 482 -6.59 -0.28 6.12
C HIS A 482 -5.66 -0.14 4.90
N SER A 483 -5.73 -1.10 3.97
CA SER A 483 -5.07 -1.01 2.68
C SER A 483 -5.95 -0.29 1.65
N GLN A 484 -5.45 0.77 1.00
CA GLN A 484 -4.29 1.61 1.33
C GLN A 484 -4.58 3.06 0.95
N LEU A 485 -3.78 4.00 1.43
CA LEU A 485 -4.04 5.43 1.25
C LEU A 485 -4.23 5.83 -0.22
N VAL A 486 -3.39 5.29 -1.10
CA VAL A 486 -3.36 5.65 -2.53
C VAL A 486 -3.31 4.40 -3.39
N GLY A 487 -4.27 4.29 -4.31
CA GLY A 487 -4.27 3.40 -5.46
C GLY A 487 -4.92 4.14 -6.62
N TYR A 488 -4.71 3.71 -7.86
CA TYR A 488 -5.22 4.46 -9.01
C TYR A 488 -5.41 3.60 -10.26
N PRO A 489 -6.39 3.95 -11.12
CA PRO A 489 -6.60 3.27 -12.39
C PRO A 489 -5.53 3.72 -13.38
N ASN A 490 -5.66 3.33 -14.64
CA ASN A 490 -4.80 3.88 -15.69
C ASN A 490 -4.97 5.41 -15.76
N LEU A 491 -3.86 6.15 -15.71
CA LEU A 491 -3.82 7.61 -15.82
C LEU A 491 -2.96 8.03 -17.03
N PRO A 492 -3.50 8.01 -18.26
CA PRO A 492 -2.72 8.28 -19.47
C PRO A 492 -2.06 9.66 -19.48
N ASN A 493 -2.73 10.67 -18.91
CA ASN A 493 -2.20 12.04 -18.86
C ASN A 493 -0.93 12.15 -17.99
N LEU A 494 -0.75 11.23 -17.04
CA LEU A 494 0.45 11.14 -16.19
C LEU A 494 1.39 10.00 -16.62
N GLN A 495 1.03 9.25 -17.68
CA GLN A 495 1.73 8.04 -18.13
C GLN A 495 1.88 6.99 -17.03
N LEU A 496 0.90 6.88 -16.13
CA LEU A 496 0.91 5.92 -15.03
C LEU A 496 0.00 4.72 -15.36
N GLN A 497 0.58 3.52 -15.28
CA GLN A 497 -0.17 2.26 -15.34
C GLN A 497 -0.97 2.06 -14.05
N PRO A 498 -2.15 1.38 -14.10
CA PRO A 498 -2.95 1.15 -12.91
C PRO A 498 -2.17 0.43 -11.81
N GLN A 499 -2.42 0.81 -10.56
CA GLN A 499 -1.93 0.14 -9.37
C GLN A 499 -3.08 0.02 -8.37
N TYR A 500 -3.67 -1.18 -8.33
CA TYR A 500 -4.72 -1.58 -7.36
C TYR A 500 -5.70 -0.45 -6.99
N PRO A 501 -6.48 0.10 -7.95
CA PRO A 501 -7.39 1.21 -7.68
C PRO A 501 -8.46 0.89 -6.63
N SER A 502 -8.82 -0.38 -6.42
CA SER A 502 -9.90 -0.76 -5.51
C SER A 502 -9.51 -0.60 -4.03
N VAL A 503 -8.20 -0.62 -3.74
CA VAL A 503 -7.70 -0.38 -2.37
C VAL A 503 -7.63 1.10 -1.99
N ALA A 504 -7.84 2.05 -2.91
CA ALA A 504 -7.64 3.48 -2.63
C ALA A 504 -8.58 4.05 -1.53
N LEU A 505 -8.00 4.66 -0.50
CA LEU A 505 -8.73 5.47 0.49
C LEU A 505 -8.99 6.89 0.00
N LEU A 506 -8.14 7.42 -0.88
CA LEU A 506 -8.28 8.75 -1.45
C LEU A 506 -8.61 8.69 -2.94
N ASN A 507 -9.36 9.68 -3.42
CA ASN A 507 -9.56 9.92 -4.83
C ASN A 507 -8.22 10.32 -5.47
N TRP A 508 -7.72 9.49 -6.39
CA TRP A 508 -6.44 9.68 -7.09
C TRP A 508 -6.34 10.94 -7.97
N THR A 509 -7.44 11.67 -8.18
CA THR A 509 -7.47 12.90 -8.99
C THR A 509 -7.62 14.17 -8.15
N THR A 510 -8.36 14.10 -7.04
CA THR A 510 -8.66 15.27 -6.20
C THR A 510 -8.00 15.24 -4.83
N GLY A 511 -7.54 14.06 -4.37
CA GLY A 511 -7.09 13.84 -3.00
C GLY A 511 -8.24 13.80 -1.97
N GLU A 512 -9.51 13.87 -2.38
CA GLU A 512 -10.65 13.79 -1.46
C GLU A 512 -10.81 12.37 -0.91
N GLY A 513 -11.23 12.24 0.36
CA GLY A 513 -11.44 10.95 1.00
C GLY A 513 -12.62 10.17 0.43
N THR A 514 -12.43 8.89 0.09
CA THR A 514 -13.55 7.97 -0.18
C THR A 514 -14.26 7.58 1.13
N ALA A 515 -15.37 6.85 1.05
CA ALA A 515 -16.02 6.30 2.23
C ALA A 515 -15.07 5.45 3.10
N LYS A 516 -14.01 4.85 2.50
CA LYS A 516 -12.97 4.11 3.22
C LYS A 516 -12.14 5.03 4.13
N TYR A 517 -11.69 6.18 3.60
CA TYR A 517 -10.98 7.20 4.37
C TYR A 517 -11.83 7.72 5.51
N TRP A 518 -13.06 8.16 5.20
CA TRP A 518 -13.91 8.77 6.22
C TRP A 518 -14.41 7.78 7.27
N THR A 519 -14.59 6.51 6.92
CA THR A 519 -14.86 5.46 7.91
C THR A 519 -13.66 5.21 8.81
N SER A 520 -12.45 5.18 8.25
CA SER A 520 -11.22 5.03 9.04
C SER A 520 -11.06 6.21 10.01
N LYS A 521 -11.26 7.44 9.52
CA LYS A 521 -11.25 8.65 10.33
C LYS A 521 -12.32 8.62 11.42
N LEU A 522 -13.54 8.21 11.09
CA LEU A 522 -14.65 8.11 12.05
C LEU A 522 -14.31 7.14 13.20
N LEU A 523 -13.69 6.00 12.89
CA LEU A 523 -13.23 5.04 13.91
C LEU A 523 -12.08 5.62 14.75
N ILE A 524 -11.05 6.19 14.11
CA ILE A 524 -9.89 6.79 14.81
C ILE A 524 -10.33 7.93 15.74
N ASP A 525 -11.19 8.83 15.28
CA ASP A 525 -11.68 9.97 16.06
C ASP A 525 -12.62 9.54 17.20
N THR A 526 -13.25 8.36 17.08
CA THR A 526 -14.20 7.86 18.10
C THR A 526 -13.50 7.06 19.18
N VAL A 527 -12.65 6.11 18.80
CA VAL A 527 -12.14 5.09 19.71
C VAL A 527 -11.18 5.68 20.73
N ASP A 528 -11.41 5.39 22.00
CA ASP A 528 -10.47 5.69 23.08
C ASP A 528 -9.90 4.38 23.63
N ILE A 529 -8.81 3.88 23.03
CA ILE A 529 -8.22 2.57 23.35
C ILE A 529 -7.84 2.43 24.83
N GLU A 530 -7.51 3.53 25.51
CA GLU A 530 -7.12 3.46 26.91
C GLU A 530 -8.32 3.29 27.85
N ASN A 531 -9.53 3.63 27.40
CA ASN A 531 -10.67 3.89 28.28
C ASN A 531 -11.97 3.23 27.87
N ASP A 532 -12.14 2.91 26.59
CA ASP A 532 -13.33 2.22 26.10
C ASP A 532 -13.22 0.72 26.37
N GLN A 533 -14.33 0.12 26.81
CA GLN A 533 -14.49 -1.32 26.98
C GLN A 533 -15.71 -1.78 26.18
N ALA A 534 -15.60 -2.93 25.53
CA ALA A 534 -16.73 -3.53 24.85
C ALA A 534 -17.71 -4.10 25.88
N VAL A 535 -19.00 -3.93 25.62
CA VAL A 535 -20.09 -4.46 26.46
C VAL A 535 -20.94 -5.46 25.70
N VAL A 536 -21.56 -6.38 26.44
CA VAL A 536 -22.40 -7.44 25.86
C VAL A 536 -23.51 -6.80 25.02
N THR A 537 -23.49 -7.13 23.73
CA THR A 537 -24.40 -6.62 22.70
C THR A 537 -25.07 -7.79 22.00
N GLN A 538 -26.40 -7.80 21.96
CA GLN A 538 -27.21 -8.85 21.38
C GLN A 538 -28.13 -8.28 20.31
N THR A 539 -28.48 -9.12 19.33
CA THR A 539 -29.36 -8.73 18.22
C THR A 539 -30.35 -9.83 17.89
N THR A 540 -31.53 -9.45 17.39
CA THR A 540 -32.49 -10.40 16.82
C THR A 540 -32.12 -10.86 15.40
N ASP A 541 -31.04 -10.33 14.83
CA ASP A 541 -30.48 -10.77 13.55
C ASP A 541 -29.79 -12.13 13.71
N ILE A 542 -30.55 -13.22 13.47
CA ILE A 542 -30.06 -14.59 13.68
C ILE A 542 -28.83 -14.84 12.80
N GLY A 543 -27.71 -15.19 13.45
CA GLY A 543 -26.44 -15.44 12.77
C GLY A 543 -25.73 -14.18 12.28
N ASN A 544 -26.19 -12.98 12.69
CA ASN A 544 -25.63 -11.69 12.28
C ASN A 544 -25.50 -11.58 10.75
N GLN A 545 -26.51 -12.01 9.99
CA GLN A 545 -26.42 -12.09 8.52
C GLN A 545 -26.58 -10.73 7.84
N ASN A 546 -27.29 -9.81 8.47
CA ASN A 546 -27.69 -8.53 7.90
C ASN A 546 -26.89 -7.36 8.48
N ILE A 547 -26.65 -7.37 9.78
CA ILE A 547 -25.90 -6.31 10.44
C ILE A 547 -24.76 -6.87 11.31
N TYR A 548 -23.84 -5.99 11.65
CA TYR A 548 -22.97 -6.14 12.81
C TYR A 548 -23.22 -4.99 13.77
N SER A 549 -23.18 -5.28 15.08
CA SER A 549 -23.33 -4.26 16.12
C SER A 549 -22.48 -4.59 17.35
N GLN A 550 -21.78 -3.59 17.88
CA GLN A 550 -21.02 -3.71 19.13
C GLN A 550 -21.09 -2.42 19.93
N GLY A 551 -21.56 -2.53 21.19
CA GLY A 551 -21.60 -1.43 22.15
C GLY A 551 -20.30 -1.31 22.94
N PHE A 552 -19.98 -0.06 23.32
CA PHE A 552 -18.81 0.31 24.10
C PHE A 552 -19.18 1.31 25.19
N VAL A 553 -18.52 1.17 26.35
CA VAL A 553 -18.59 2.13 27.46
C VAL A 553 -17.19 2.67 27.76
N GLY A 554 -17.08 3.98 27.88
CA GLY A 554 -15.83 4.68 28.19
C GLY A 554 -15.90 5.49 29.48
N LYS A 555 -14.84 6.28 29.72
CA LYS A 555 -14.80 7.24 30.85
C LYS A 555 -16.03 8.14 30.89
N ASN A 556 -16.42 8.54 32.10
CA ASN A 556 -17.59 9.41 32.36
C ASN A 556 -18.91 8.85 31.81
N ASN A 557 -19.06 7.53 31.76
CA ASN A 557 -20.25 6.85 31.23
C ASN A 557 -20.57 7.24 29.77
N ARG A 558 -19.52 7.53 28.99
CA ARG A 558 -19.62 7.67 27.53
C ARG A 558 -20.09 6.34 26.96
N ARG A 559 -21.18 6.33 26.20
CA ARG A 559 -21.75 5.10 25.62
C ARG A 559 -21.93 5.28 24.13
N TRP A 560 -21.40 4.36 23.34
CA TRP A 560 -21.51 4.41 21.90
C TRP A 560 -21.61 3.01 21.29
N ILE A 561 -22.13 2.91 20.07
CA ILE A 561 -22.37 1.65 19.37
C ILE A 561 -21.88 1.79 17.94
N LEU A 562 -21.02 0.87 17.50
CA LEU A 562 -20.71 0.66 16.08
C LEU A 562 -21.79 -0.21 15.46
N ILE A 563 -22.40 0.22 14.36
CA ILE A 563 -23.41 -0.52 13.62
C ILE A 563 -23.06 -0.51 12.13
N ILE A 564 -23.10 -1.68 11.50
CA ILE A 564 -22.70 -1.87 10.10
C ILE A 564 -23.81 -2.63 9.38
N ASN A 565 -24.28 -2.10 8.25
CA ASN A 565 -25.12 -2.83 7.32
C ASN A 565 -24.24 -3.70 6.39
N LYS A 566 -24.47 -5.01 6.35
CA LYS A 566 -23.70 -5.95 5.50
C LYS A 566 -24.38 -6.26 4.17
N ARG A 567 -25.50 -5.60 3.87
CA ARG A 567 -26.38 -5.90 2.74
C ARG A 567 -26.36 -4.79 1.69
N TYR A 568 -26.54 -5.19 0.43
CA TYR A 568 -26.93 -4.27 -0.64
C TYR A 568 -28.44 -3.99 -0.61
N ALA A 569 -28.95 -3.63 0.56
CA ALA A 569 -30.37 -3.40 0.82
C ALA A 569 -30.54 -2.44 2.01
N ASN A 570 -31.70 -1.81 2.12
CA ASN A 570 -32.05 -1.07 3.33
C ASN A 570 -32.33 -2.06 4.47
N VAL A 571 -31.76 -1.80 5.64
CA VAL A 571 -31.97 -2.59 6.86
C VAL A 571 -32.52 -1.70 7.95
N ASP A 572 -33.71 -2.04 8.44
CA ASP A 572 -34.31 -1.34 9.57
C ASP A 572 -33.85 -1.96 10.89
N ILE A 573 -33.43 -1.11 11.82
CA ILE A 573 -33.08 -1.51 13.18
C ILE A 573 -33.95 -0.76 14.20
N PHE A 574 -34.13 -1.39 15.36
CA PHE A 574 -34.69 -0.77 16.55
C PHE A 574 -33.63 -0.76 17.65
N LEU A 575 -33.25 0.43 18.09
CA LEU A 575 -32.23 0.66 19.10
C LEU A 575 -32.85 1.37 20.32
N PRO A 576 -33.17 0.64 21.40
CA PRO A 576 -33.78 1.22 22.59
C PRO A 576 -32.90 2.30 23.25
N GLY A 577 -33.52 3.40 23.68
CA GLY A 577 -32.86 4.44 24.47
C GLY A 577 -31.91 5.36 23.69
N CYS A 578 -31.87 5.28 22.36
CA CYS A 578 -31.02 6.16 21.54
C CYS A 578 -31.64 7.55 21.26
N THR A 579 -32.93 7.75 21.55
CA THR A 579 -33.61 9.04 21.35
C THR A 579 -32.91 10.15 22.16
N GLY A 580 -32.59 11.26 21.50
CA GLY A 580 -31.77 12.35 22.05
C GLY A 580 -30.27 12.13 21.91
N GLY A 581 -29.84 10.95 21.46
CA GLY A 581 -28.46 10.66 21.07
C GLY A 581 -28.10 11.22 19.69
N ARG A 582 -26.84 11.02 19.30
CA ARG A 582 -26.32 11.44 17.99
C ARG A 582 -25.84 10.22 17.21
N MET A 583 -26.12 10.19 15.91
CA MET A 583 -25.61 9.19 14.98
C MET A 583 -24.72 9.87 13.96
N GLN A 584 -23.52 9.36 13.78
CA GLN A 584 -22.64 9.70 12.66
C GLN A 584 -22.70 8.55 11.66
N ILE A 585 -23.06 8.82 10.41
CA ILE A 585 -23.24 7.78 9.37
C ILE A 585 -22.46 8.09 8.11
N ILE A 586 -21.74 7.08 7.61
CA ILE A 586 -21.13 7.05 6.29
C ILE A 586 -21.96 6.13 5.40
N ASN A 587 -22.52 6.67 4.33
CA ASN A 587 -23.28 5.92 3.33
C ASN A 587 -23.05 6.49 1.92
N GLU A 588 -23.77 5.98 0.91
CA GLU A 588 -23.57 6.43 -0.48
C GLU A 588 -23.84 7.95 -0.64
N ALA A 589 -24.76 8.51 0.14
CA ALA A 589 -25.07 9.95 0.15
C ALA A 589 -23.94 10.81 0.72
N SER A 590 -23.03 10.24 1.51
CA SER A 590 -21.81 10.94 1.96
C SER A 590 -20.85 11.24 0.81
N GLY A 591 -20.89 10.48 -0.29
CA GLY A 591 -19.98 10.64 -1.43
C GLY A 591 -18.51 10.58 -1.01
N PHE A 592 -17.73 11.62 -1.34
CA PHE A 592 -16.34 11.81 -0.90
C PHE A 592 -16.21 12.72 0.34
N GLY A 593 -17.32 12.95 1.05
CA GLY A 593 -17.40 13.81 2.23
C GLY A 593 -17.43 13.03 3.56
N PRO A 594 -17.26 13.75 4.69
CA PRO A 594 -17.28 13.17 6.04
C PRO A 594 -18.64 12.56 6.41
N ALA A 595 -18.67 11.91 7.58
CA ALA A 595 -19.90 11.35 8.15
C ALA A 595 -20.96 12.43 8.35
N THR A 596 -22.20 12.11 7.99
CA THR A 596 -23.35 12.95 8.29
C THR A 596 -23.75 12.74 9.75
N GLU A 597 -23.86 13.83 10.51
CA GLU A 597 -24.33 13.78 11.90
C GLU A 597 -25.86 14.02 11.97
N ILE A 598 -26.56 13.16 12.70
CA ILE A 598 -28.01 13.16 12.84
C ILE A 598 -28.38 13.06 14.32
N THR A 599 -29.27 13.93 14.80
CA THR A 599 -29.88 13.76 16.13
C THR A 599 -31.02 12.77 16.04
N LEU A 600 -30.97 11.71 16.86
CA LEU A 600 -31.97 10.64 16.83
C LEU A 600 -33.23 11.07 17.58
N THR A 601 -34.36 11.17 16.88
CA THR A 601 -35.66 11.50 17.46
C THR A 601 -36.53 10.27 17.71
N LEU A 602 -36.21 9.15 17.06
CA LEU A 602 -36.89 7.87 17.16
C LEU A 602 -35.88 6.76 17.45
N SER A 603 -36.37 5.67 18.06
CA SER A 603 -35.57 4.46 18.28
C SER A 603 -35.45 3.58 17.04
N ARG A 604 -36.20 3.87 15.97
CA ARG A 604 -36.10 3.16 14.68
C ARG A 604 -35.14 3.91 13.76
N ILE A 605 -34.17 3.20 13.21
CA ILE A 605 -33.15 3.72 12.31
C ILE A 605 -33.15 2.85 11.05
N THR A 606 -33.10 3.48 9.88
CA THR A 606 -32.92 2.78 8.60
C THR A 606 -31.48 2.97 8.14
N LEU A 607 -30.76 1.85 7.98
CA LEU A 607 -29.41 1.84 7.42
C LEU A 607 -29.49 1.56 5.92
N THR A 608 -29.00 2.48 5.11
CA THR A 608 -28.83 2.29 3.66
C THR A 608 -27.76 1.23 3.37
N PRO A 609 -27.68 0.68 2.13
CA PRO A 609 -26.70 -0.33 1.76
C PRO A 609 -25.29 -0.02 2.24
N PHE A 610 -24.65 -1.00 2.85
CA PHE A 610 -23.27 -0.91 3.32
C PHE A 610 -22.95 0.30 4.21
N ALA A 611 -23.94 0.88 4.87
CA ALA A 611 -23.73 2.01 5.76
C ALA A 611 -22.93 1.59 7.01
N VAL A 612 -22.01 2.45 7.42
CA VAL A 612 -21.31 2.38 8.71
C VAL A 612 -21.80 3.52 9.58
N ALA A 613 -22.28 3.21 10.77
CA ALA A 613 -22.83 4.17 11.71
C ALA A 613 -22.20 4.02 13.11
N ILE A 614 -21.92 5.16 13.74
CA ILE A 614 -21.58 5.24 15.16
C ILE A 614 -22.71 6.00 15.86
N VAL A 615 -23.37 5.35 16.82
CA VAL A 615 -24.44 5.94 17.62
C VAL A 615 -23.90 6.26 19.00
N HIS A 616 -23.81 7.55 19.34
CA HIS A 616 -23.57 8.03 20.69
C HIS A 616 -24.89 8.10 21.45
N MET A 617 -25.01 7.32 22.52
CA MET A 617 -26.20 7.30 23.36
C MET A 617 -26.33 8.62 24.13
N PRO A 618 -27.56 9.08 24.41
CA PRO A 618 -27.76 10.25 25.26
C PRO A 618 -27.14 10.00 26.64
N ALA A 619 -26.70 11.08 27.29
CA ALA A 619 -26.32 11.01 28.69
C ALA A 619 -27.53 10.51 29.50
N THR A 620 -27.33 9.52 30.37
CA THR A 620 -28.37 9.20 31.36
C THR A 620 -28.49 10.39 32.29
N GLU A 621 -29.69 10.99 32.40
CA GLU A 621 -29.99 11.79 33.58
C GLU A 621 -29.72 10.90 34.79
N ASN A 622 -28.90 11.37 35.73
CA ASN A 622 -28.78 10.73 37.02
C ASN A 622 -30.18 10.72 37.63
N ILE A 623 -30.90 9.60 37.52
CA ILE A 623 -32.05 9.33 38.37
C ILE A 623 -31.45 8.98 39.73
N SER A 624 -31.00 10.01 40.46
CA SER A 624 -30.60 9.95 41.86
C SER A 624 -31.79 10.29 42.75
#